data_AF-A0A6I4KQA8-F1
#
_entry.id   AF-A0A6I4KQA8-F1
#
_cell.length_a   1.000
_cell.length_b   1.000
_cell.length_c   1.000
_cell.angle_alpha   90.00
_cell.angle_beta   90.00
_cell.angle_gamma   90.00
#
_symmetry.space_group_name_H-M   'P 1'
#
loop_
_entity.id
_entity.type
_entity.pdbx_description
1 polymer ?
#
loop_
_entity_poly.entity_id
_entity_poly.type
_entity_poly.pdbx_seq_one_letter_code
_entity_poly.pdbx_strand_id
1 'polypeptide(L)' 'MASPCRRQCCLDEQDICLGCGRSLAEILAWGKADGAGKRAICAAAQARQERRGKAS' A
#
# COMPACT_ATOMS: atom_id res chain seq x y z
N MET A 1 -14.95 1.69 0.13
CA MET A 1 -13.52 1.85 0.48
C MET A 1 -12.80 2.38 -0.75
N ALA A 2 -12.31 3.62 -0.71
CA ALA A 2 -11.51 4.15 -1.81
C ALA A 2 -10.13 3.46 -1.84
N SER A 3 -9.60 3.20 -3.03
CA SER A 3 -8.22 2.71 -3.15
C SER A 3 -7.26 3.82 -2.71
N PRO A 4 -6.28 3.57 -1.82
CA PRO A 4 -5.27 4.55 -1.44
C PRO A 4 -4.25 4.83 -2.56
N CYS A 5 -4.50 4.37 -3.79
CA CYS A 5 -3.61 4.56 -4.92
C CYS A 5 -3.61 6.02 -5.38
N ARG A 6 -2.44 6.67 -5.30
CA ARG A 6 -2.19 8.05 -5.76
C ARG A 6 -1.85 8.14 -7.25
N ARG A 7 -1.99 7.04 -8.01
CA ARG A 7 -1.59 6.88 -9.42
C ARG A 7 -0.12 7.22 -9.75
N GLN A 8 0.74 7.36 -8.74
CA GLN A 8 2.20 7.33 -8.86
C GLN A 8 2.70 6.01 -8.28
N CYS A 9 2.68 4.96 -9.09
CA CYS A 9 3.25 3.68 -8.72
C CYS A 9 4.72 3.62 -9.17
N CYS A 10 5.63 3.72 -8.21
CA CYS A 10 7.02 3.28 -8.36
C CYS A 10 7.25 2.25 -7.27
N LEU A 11 7.57 1.01 -7.62
CA LEU A 11 7.89 -0.04 -6.65
C LEU A 11 9.39 0.04 -6.32
N ASP A 12 9.78 -0.26 -5.09
CA ASP A 12 11.18 -0.47 -4.71
C ASP A 12 11.61 -1.93 -4.94
N GLU A 13 12.85 -2.26 -4.56
CA GLU A 13 13.41 -3.62 -4.66
C GLU A 13 12.66 -4.67 -3.82
N GLN A 14 11.84 -4.23 -2.86
CA GLN A 14 11.00 -5.09 -2.01
C GLN A 14 9.56 -5.13 -2.53
N ASP A 15 9.33 -4.69 -3.78
CA ASP A 15 8.02 -4.57 -4.40
C ASP A 15 7.06 -3.66 -3.61
N ILE A 16 7.57 -2.70 -2.84
CA ILE A 16 6.74 -1.75 -2.09
C ILE A 16 6.54 -0.49 -2.91
N CYS A 17 5.28 -0.12 -3.13
CA CYS A 17 4.94 1.11 -3.82
C CYS A 17 5.38 2.31 -2.99
N LEU A 18 6.25 3.12 -3.57
CA LEU A 18 6.78 4.33 -3.00
C LEU A 18 5.68 5.38 -2.78
N GLY A 19 4.68 5.45 -3.66
CA GLY A 19 3.61 6.44 -3.57
C GLY A 19 2.50 6.10 -2.58
N CYS A 20 2.10 4.83 -2.45
CA CYS A 20 0.98 4.43 -1.58
C CYS A 20 1.34 3.45 -0.45
N GLY A 21 2.58 2.96 -0.39
CA GLY A 21 3.08 2.05 0.65
C GLY A 21 2.62 0.60 0.56
N ARG A 22 1.86 0.25 -0.49
CA ARG A 22 1.37 -1.12 -0.71
C ARG A 22 2.40 -1.94 -1.45
N SER A 23 2.57 -3.19 -1.05
CA SER A 23 3.34 -4.17 -1.81
C SER A 23 2.62 -4.57 -3.10
N LEU A 24 3.37 -5.06 -4.08
CA LEU A 24 2.82 -5.64 -5.31
C LEU A 24 1.81 -6.75 -5.00
N ALA A 25 2.11 -7.63 -4.04
CA ALA A 25 1.19 -8.68 -3.60
C ALA A 25 -0.15 -8.11 -3.09
N GLU A 26 -0.11 -7.03 -2.30
CA GLU A 26 -1.31 -6.34 -1.80
C GLU A 26 -2.08 -5.59 -2.91
N ILE A 27 -1.38 -5.12 -3.95
CA ILE A 27 -2.00 -4.49 -5.12
C ILE A 27 -2.75 -5.56 -5.94
N LEU A 28 -2.11 -6.70 -6.19
CA LEU A 28 -2.71 -7.84 -6.90
C LEU A 28 -3.90 -8.44 -6.13
N ALA A 29 -3.76 -8.56 -4.80
CA ALA A 29 -4.81 -9.08 -3.94
C ALA A 29 -6.01 -8.12 -3.78
N TRP A 30 -5.85 -6.81 -4.04
CA TRP A 30 -6.89 -5.81 -3.79
C TRP A 30 -8.23 -6.10 -4.46
N GLY A 31 -8.19 -6.53 -5.73
CA GLY A 31 -9.38 -6.84 -6.51
C GLY A 31 -10.17 -8.01 -5.93
N LYS A 32 -9.45 -8.95 -5.28
CA LYS A 32 -10.01 -10.17 -4.67
C LYS A 32 -10.26 -10.03 -3.16
N ALA A 33 -9.71 -9.00 -2.53
CA ALA A 33 -9.83 -8.75 -1.11
C ALA A 33 -11.26 -8.32 -0.72
N ASP A 34 -11.74 -8.89 0.37
CA ASP A 34 -12.98 -8.51 1.04
C ASP A 34 -12.82 -7.21 1.84
N GLY A 35 -13.89 -6.75 2.49
CA GLY A 35 -13.85 -5.51 3.27
C GLY A 35 -12.80 -5.53 4.38
N ALA A 36 -12.58 -6.67 5.04
CA ALA A 36 -11.60 -6.83 6.10
C ALA A 36 -10.17 -6.82 5.56
N GLY A 37 -9.89 -7.58 4.50
CA GLY A 37 -8.59 -7.61 3.83
C GLY A 37 -8.21 -6.24 3.27
N LYS A 38 -9.16 -5.52 2.67
CA LYS A 38 -8.93 -4.13 2.20
C LYS A 38 -8.53 -3.19 3.33
N ARG A 39 -9.14 -3.32 4.52
CA ARG A 39 -8.75 -2.53 5.70
C ARG A 39 -7.34 -2.89 6.20
N ALA A 40 -7.04 -4.18 6.30
CA ALA A 40 -5.72 -4.65 6.72
C ALA A 40 -4.60 -4.15 5.79
N ILE A 41 -4.82 -4.24 4.47
CA ILE A 41 -3.88 -3.75 3.47
C ILE A 41 -3.66 -2.24 3.60
N CYS A 42 -4.73 -1.46 3.78
CA CYS A 42 -4.59 -0.01 3.97
C CYS A 42 -3.82 0.32 5.25
N ALA A 43 -4.12 -0.35 6.37
CA ALA A 43 -3.42 -0.13 7.63
C ALA A 43 -1.92 -0.46 7.53
N ALA A 44 -1.58 -1.60 6.92
CA ALA A 44 -0.19 -2.00 6.70
C ALA A 44 0.56 -1.00 5.80
N ALA A 45 -0.09 -0.56 4.71
CA ALA A 45 0.48 0.42 3.79
C ALA A 45 0.70 1.79 4.43
N GLN A 46 -0.25 2.26 5.25
CA GLN A 46 -0.10 3.48 6.04
C GLN A 46 1.05 3.37 7.02
N ALA A 47 1.17 2.27 7.77
CA ALA A 47 2.28 2.06 8.68
C ALA A 47 3.65 2.06 7.97
N ARG A 48 3.75 1.49 6.74
CA ARG A 48 4.97 1.58 5.93
C ARG A 48 5.27 3.01 5.47
N GLN A 49 4.24 3.77 5.09
CA GLN A 49 4.38 5.17 4.70
C GLN A 49 4.82 6.05 5.87
N GLU A 50 4.27 5.86 7.07
CA GLU A 50 4.68 6.60 8.27
C GLU A 50 6.13 6.32 8.64
N ARG A 51 6.57 5.06 8.56
CA ARG A 51 7.97 4.69 8.78
C ARG A 51 8.93 5.35 7.79
N ARG A 52 8.52 5.54 6.53
CA ARG A 52 9.30 6.24 5.50
C ARG A 52 9.23 7.76 5.58
N GLY A 53 8.07 8.32 5.92
CA GLY A 53 7.82 9.76 6.00
C GLY A 53 8.36 10.42 7.29
N LYS A 54 8.69 9.64 8.33
CA LYS A 54 9.45 10.11 9.50
C LYS A 54 10.96 10.20 9.26
N ALA A 55 11.44 9.95 8.04
CA ALA A 55 12.76 10.39 7.60
C ALA A 55 12.65 11.82 7.06
N SER A 56 12.49 12.80 7.96
CA SER A 56 12.58 14.23 7.64
C SER A 56 13.15 15.01 8.80
#